data_AF-A0A3B5M347-F1
#
_entry.id   AF-A0A3B5M347-F1
#
_cell.length_a   1.000
_cell.length_b   1.000
_cell.length_c   1.000
_cell.angle_alpha   90.00
_cell.angle_beta   90.00
_cell.angle_gamma   90.00
#
_symmetry.space_group_name_H-M   'P 1'
#
loop_
_entity.id
_entity.type
_entity.pdbx_description
1 polymer ?
#
loop_
_entity_poly.entity_id
_entity_poly.type
_entity_poly.pdbx_seq_one_letter_code
_entity_poly.pdbx_strand_id
1 'polypeptide(L)'
;MEKNPSVRPDIMSSMLEEDLLCPVCLDIYKDPVFLPCSHSLCKACLLNIRRERREPSCPVCRRRSAGGNPPCNLALRRLCNTFLQERSRRASEGFCSLHFESLKLFCLDHEQPVCLICRDSVKHAGHRFRPVSEARLQNRMQFRKFFRFLADEEEARLTAVRKEAELKIGKMVELMKTVKKNISGLSETIRTTEDELNAEDLSLLRNFKAATEKIQNQLRLDLPDFPSGVLLDEAKHCFLVICILLL
;
A
#
# COMPACT_ATOMS: atom_id res chain seq x y z
N MET A 1 41.33 24.72 -28.19
CA MET A 1 40.01 24.27 -27.70
C MET A 1 40.05 24.30 -26.19
N GLU A 2 39.76 25.45 -25.60
CA GLU A 2 39.66 25.60 -24.14
C GLU A 2 38.21 25.97 -23.84
N LYS A 3 37.47 25.04 -23.22
CA LYS A 3 36.11 25.30 -22.74
C LYS A 3 36.20 25.57 -21.23
N ASN A 4 35.99 26.84 -20.94
CA ASN A 4 35.82 27.50 -19.66
C ASN A 4 34.67 26.83 -18.83
N PRO A 5 34.90 26.39 -17.58
CA PRO A 5 33.80 26.09 -16.66
C PRO A 5 33.36 27.38 -16.00
N SER A 6 32.19 27.86 -16.42
CA SER A 6 31.44 28.95 -15.81
C SER A 6 31.01 28.58 -14.40
N VAL A 7 31.89 28.82 -13.43
CA VAL A 7 31.53 28.88 -12.01
C VAL A 7 30.61 30.10 -11.85
N ARG A 8 29.30 29.84 -11.77
CA ARG A 8 28.36 30.87 -11.31
C ARG A 8 28.65 31.09 -9.82
N PRO A 9 28.91 32.32 -9.36
CA PRO A 9 29.09 32.57 -7.94
C PRO A 9 27.76 32.29 -7.23
N ASP A 10 27.78 31.40 -6.24
CA ASP A 10 26.65 31.14 -5.35
C ASP A 10 26.32 32.43 -4.58
N ILE A 11 25.33 33.17 -5.08
CA ILE A 11 24.77 34.38 -4.44
C ILE A 11 24.22 34.07 -3.03
N MET A 12 24.07 32.79 -2.67
CA MET A 12 23.53 32.33 -1.39
C MET A 12 24.57 32.18 -0.27
N SER A 13 25.87 32.45 -0.54
CA SER A 13 26.90 32.37 0.51
C SER A 13 26.93 33.57 1.47
N SER A 14 26.04 34.56 1.34
CA SER A 14 26.08 35.77 2.18
C SER A 14 24.80 36.14 2.92
N MET A 15 23.75 35.31 2.90
CA MET A 15 22.55 35.55 3.72
C MET A 15 22.55 34.60 4.91
N LEU A 16 22.78 35.14 6.11
CA LEU A 16 22.70 34.35 7.34
C LEU A 16 21.21 34.16 7.67
N GLU A 17 20.81 32.97 8.13
CA GLU A 17 19.42 32.69 8.53
C GLU A 17 18.91 33.71 9.56
N GLU A 18 19.82 34.20 10.41
CA GLU A 18 19.61 35.26 11.39
C GLU A 18 19.06 36.56 10.78
N ASP A 19 19.43 36.90 9.54
CA ASP A 19 18.96 38.10 8.84
C ASP A 19 17.48 38.00 8.40
N LEU A 20 16.94 36.77 8.37
CA LEU A 20 15.57 36.49 7.99
C LEU A 20 14.63 36.28 9.19
N LEU A 21 15.14 36.40 10.42
CA LEU A 21 14.36 36.18 11.62
C LEU A 21 13.67 37.45 12.11
N CYS A 22 12.42 37.30 12.50
CA CYS A 22 11.67 38.33 13.19
C CYS A 22 12.16 38.46 14.63
N PRO A 23 12.51 39.66 15.13
CA PRO A 23 13.05 39.85 16.48
C PRO A 23 12.02 39.63 17.59
N VAL A 24 10.76 39.37 17.25
CA VAL A 24 9.67 39.13 18.22
C VAL A 24 9.37 37.65 18.36
N CYS A 25 9.15 36.94 17.26
CA CYS A 25 8.84 35.50 17.29
C CYS A 25 10.06 34.61 17.08
N LEU A 26 11.21 35.18 16.75
CA LEU A 26 12.47 34.47 16.48
C LEU A 26 12.32 33.37 15.40
N ASP A 27 11.42 33.62 14.46
CA ASP A 27 11.13 32.74 13.33
C ASP A 27 11.19 33.58 12.03
N ILE A 28 11.30 32.91 10.89
CA ILE A 28 11.41 33.53 9.56
C ILE A 28 10.23 34.48 9.36
N TYR A 29 10.49 35.69 8.86
CA TYR A 29 9.44 36.69 8.70
C TYR A 29 8.25 36.17 7.86
N LYS A 30 7.06 36.20 8.46
CA LYS A 30 5.78 35.97 7.79
C LYS A 30 5.05 37.29 7.59
N ASP A 31 4.85 37.65 6.31
CA ASP A 31 4.31 38.96 5.90
C ASP A 31 4.99 40.13 6.63
N PRO A 32 6.30 40.34 6.42
CA PRO A 32 7.02 41.43 7.07
C PRO A 32 6.45 42.79 6.68
N VAL A 33 6.35 43.70 7.66
CA VAL A 33 5.89 45.08 7.48
C VAL A 33 6.93 46.07 7.99
N PHE A 34 7.04 47.22 7.32
CA PHE A 34 7.94 48.29 7.74
C PHE A 34 7.33 49.16 8.83
N LEU A 35 8.06 49.34 9.93
CA LEU A 35 7.74 50.38 10.89
C LEU A 35 8.29 51.73 10.41
N PRO A 36 7.79 52.88 10.91
CA PRO A 36 8.35 54.21 10.59
C PRO A 36 9.82 54.41 10.97
N CYS A 37 10.38 53.50 11.76
CA CYS A 37 11.80 53.44 12.10
C CYS A 37 12.61 52.54 11.17
N SER A 38 12.03 52.07 10.07
CA SER A 38 12.60 51.17 9.06
C SER A 38 12.86 49.73 9.52
N HIS A 39 12.64 49.39 10.80
CA HIS A 39 12.67 47.99 11.24
C HIS A 39 11.47 47.21 10.69
N SER A 40 11.70 45.94 10.39
CA SER A 40 10.66 45.01 9.93
C SER A 40 10.17 44.13 11.08
N LEU A 41 8.88 43.79 11.08
CA LEU A 41 8.25 42.81 11.97
C LEU A 41 7.26 41.97 11.16
N CYS A 42 6.96 40.74 11.58
CA CYS A 42 5.81 40.01 11.04
C CYS A 42 4.53 40.82 11.30
N LYS A 43 3.60 40.85 10.33
CA LYS A 43 2.30 41.52 10.49
C LYS A 43 1.59 41.08 11.77
N ALA A 44 1.57 39.77 12.06
CA ALA A 44 0.97 39.22 13.26
C ALA A 44 1.67 39.69 14.56
N CYS A 45 3.00 39.75 14.56
CA CYS A 45 3.78 40.24 15.70
C CYS A 45 3.46 41.71 16.01
N LEU A 46 3.37 42.55 14.97
CA LEU A 46 2.99 43.95 15.14
C LEU A 46 1.55 44.09 15.69
N LEU A 47 0.60 43.29 15.19
CA LEU A 47 -0.79 43.30 15.67
C LEU A 47 -0.88 42.90 17.14
N ASN A 48 -0.11 41.91 17.58
CA ASN A 48 -0.07 41.51 18.99
C ASN A 48 0.50 42.62 19.87
N ILE A 49 1.63 43.23 19.49
CA ILE A 49 2.22 44.37 20.24
C ILE A 49 1.23 45.53 20.37
N ARG A 50 0.46 45.84 19.31
CA ARG A 50 -0.57 46.88 19.33
C ARG A 50 -1.77 46.53 20.22
N ARG A 51 -2.09 45.25 20.35
CA ARG A 51 -3.17 44.78 21.22
C ARG A 51 -2.77 44.86 22.71
N GLU A 52 -1.51 44.54 23.01
CA GLU A 52 -1.02 44.43 24.38
C GLU A 52 -0.60 45.77 25.00
N ARG A 53 -0.19 46.75 24.18
CA ARG A 53 0.37 48.03 24.68
C ARG A 53 -0.48 49.22 24.30
N ARG A 54 -0.76 50.09 25.29
CA ARG A 54 -1.44 51.38 25.08
C ARG A 54 -0.64 52.34 24.20
N GLU A 55 0.69 52.30 24.31
CA GLU A 55 1.61 53.03 23.41
C GLU A 55 2.58 52.04 22.72
N PRO A 56 2.26 51.59 21.50
CA PRO A 56 3.11 50.64 20.79
C PRO A 56 4.44 51.28 20.35
N SER A 57 5.56 50.69 20.80
CA SER A 57 6.92 51.07 20.41
C SER A 57 7.60 49.97 19.60
N CYS A 58 8.52 50.33 18.71
CA CYS A 58 9.37 49.35 18.02
C CYS A 58 10.13 48.50 19.05
N PRO A 59 10.10 47.15 18.98
CA PRO A 59 10.82 46.29 19.92
C PRO A 59 12.35 46.35 19.74
N VAL A 60 12.82 46.82 18.58
CA VAL A 60 14.25 46.93 18.25
C VAL A 60 14.83 48.26 18.76
N CYS A 61 14.25 49.40 18.36
CA CYS A 61 14.82 50.72 18.66
C CYS A 61 13.95 51.61 19.56
N ARG A 62 12.82 51.09 20.08
CA ARG A 62 11.89 51.77 21.00
C ARG A 62 11.23 53.05 20.47
N ARG A 63 11.42 53.41 19.19
CA ARG A 63 10.70 54.53 18.57
C ARG A 63 9.19 54.27 18.59
N ARG A 64 8.39 55.27 18.95
CA ARG A 64 6.92 55.19 18.93
C ARG A 64 6.41 54.87 17.54
N SER A 65 5.48 53.92 17.45
CA SER A 65 4.85 53.53 16.20
C SER A 65 3.57 54.34 16.04
N ALA A 66 3.49 55.18 15.00
CA ALA A 66 2.26 55.88 14.67
C ALA A 66 1.15 54.89 14.29
N GLY A 67 -0.09 55.20 14.66
CA GLY A 67 -1.27 54.41 14.31
C GLY A 67 -1.53 54.44 12.81
N GLY A 68 -1.56 53.27 12.17
CA GLY A 68 -1.76 53.12 10.73
C GLY A 68 -1.41 51.72 10.25
N ASN A 69 -1.86 51.34 9.04
CA ASN A 69 -1.49 50.08 8.41
C ASN A 69 -0.11 50.23 7.73
N PRO A 70 0.96 49.64 8.27
CA PRO A 70 2.29 49.76 7.67
C PRO A 70 2.36 49.07 6.30
N PRO A 71 3.20 49.57 5.39
CA PRO A 71 3.43 48.92 4.11
C PRO A 71 4.16 47.57 4.33
N CYS A 72 3.86 46.61 3.46
CA CYS A 72 4.54 45.31 3.47
C CYS A 72 5.94 45.43 2.87
N ASN A 73 6.93 44.80 3.50
CA ASN A 73 8.27 44.66 2.95
C ASN A 73 8.29 43.51 1.93
N LEU A 74 7.87 43.81 0.71
CA LEU A 74 7.78 42.82 -0.37
C LEU A 74 9.13 42.19 -0.71
N ALA A 75 10.22 42.95 -0.59
CA ALA A 75 11.57 42.45 -0.85
C ALA A 75 11.96 41.38 0.19
N LEU A 76 11.84 41.69 1.48
CA LEU A 76 12.12 40.73 2.56
C LEU A 76 11.18 39.52 2.49
N ARG A 77 9.90 39.73 2.15
CA ARG A 77 8.96 38.63 1.94
C ARG A 77 9.39 37.70 0.82
N ARG A 78 9.85 38.24 -0.31
CA ARG A 78 10.37 37.43 -1.43
C ARG A 78 11.61 36.65 -0.99
N LEU A 79 12.54 37.28 -0.27
CA LEU A 79 13.73 36.60 0.26
C LEU A 79 13.36 35.45 1.21
N CYS A 80 12.45 35.69 2.16
CA CYS A 80 11.95 34.66 3.07
C CYS A 80 11.28 33.51 2.30
N ASN A 81 10.47 33.82 1.30
CA ASN A 81 9.81 32.80 0.48
C ASN A 81 10.81 31.97 -0.33
N THR A 82 11.81 32.61 -0.96
CA THR A 82 12.86 31.91 -1.70
C THR A 82 13.65 30.98 -0.78
N PHE A 83 13.99 31.46 0.42
CA PHE A 83 14.66 30.64 1.44
C PHE A 83 13.81 29.44 1.86
N LEU A 84 12.52 29.64 2.14
CA LEU A 84 11.58 28.57 2.50
C LEU A 84 11.36 27.57 1.37
N GLN A 85 11.31 28.03 0.12
CA GLN A 85 11.18 27.18 -1.07
C GLN A 85 12.44 26.33 -1.26
N GLU A 86 13.62 26.93 -1.12
CA GLU A 86 14.89 26.22 -1.21
C GLU A 86 15.06 25.20 -0.07
N ARG A 87 14.63 25.56 1.15
CA ARG A 87 14.53 24.65 2.30
C ARG A 87 13.63 23.45 2.01
N SER A 88 12.49 23.69 1.36
CA SER A 88 11.53 22.63 0.99
C SER A 88 12.08 21.75 -0.14
N ARG A 89 12.75 22.34 -1.13
CA ARG A 89 13.43 21.61 -2.21
C ARG A 89 14.51 20.68 -1.65
N ARG A 90 15.36 21.20 -0.76
CA ARG A 90 16.42 20.41 -0.12
C ARG A 90 15.88 19.35 0.83
N ALA A 91 14.76 19.61 1.52
CA ALA A 91 14.11 18.56 2.33
C ALA A 91 13.72 17.34 1.48
N SER A 92 13.18 17.57 0.29
CA SER A 92 12.87 16.51 -0.69
C SER A 92 14.13 15.82 -1.24
N GLU A 93 15.27 16.49 -1.24
CA GLU A 93 16.58 15.94 -1.62
C GLU A 93 17.32 15.24 -0.48
N GLY A 94 16.66 15.01 0.66
CA GLY A 94 17.21 14.27 1.79
C GLY A 94 18.05 15.13 2.74
N PHE A 95 17.78 16.43 2.83
CA PHE A 95 18.40 17.34 3.79
C PHE A 95 17.44 17.65 4.95
N CYS A 96 18.01 17.96 6.11
CA CYS A 96 17.27 18.38 7.28
C CYS A 96 16.70 19.79 7.05
N SER A 97 15.40 19.97 7.23
CA SER A 97 14.75 21.27 7.06
C SER A 97 15.12 22.30 8.12
N LEU A 98 15.71 21.89 9.26
CA LEU A 98 16.13 22.80 10.33
C LEU A 98 17.59 23.21 10.20
N HIS A 99 18.47 22.27 9.89
CA HIS A 99 19.91 22.51 9.90
C HIS A 99 20.54 22.53 8.50
N PHE A 100 19.74 22.30 7.44
CA PHE A 100 20.18 22.24 6.04
C PHE A 100 21.28 21.20 5.76
N GLU A 101 21.46 20.26 6.68
CA GLU A 101 22.45 19.19 6.60
C GLU A 101 21.86 17.88 6.11
N SER A 102 22.67 17.08 5.41
CA SER A 102 22.26 15.78 4.89
C SER A 102 21.72 14.84 5.98
N LEU A 103 20.56 14.21 5.73
CA LEU A 103 19.94 13.24 6.63
C LEU A 103 20.62 11.88 6.49
N LYS A 104 21.70 11.69 7.24
CA LYS A 104 22.52 10.47 7.19
C LYS A 104 22.13 9.41 8.23
N LEU A 105 21.42 9.80 9.28
CA LEU A 105 21.06 8.93 10.40
C LEU A 105 19.54 8.73 10.47
N PHE A 106 19.12 7.60 11.02
CA PHE A 106 17.73 7.28 11.33
C PHE A 106 17.62 7.05 12.84
N CYS A 107 16.84 7.88 13.51
CA CYS A 107 16.53 7.71 14.93
C CYS A 107 15.53 6.57 15.08
N LEU A 108 15.87 5.55 15.87
CA LEU A 108 15.02 4.38 16.06
C LEU A 108 13.80 4.69 16.93
N ASP A 109 13.98 5.52 17.94
CA ASP A 109 12.95 5.84 18.94
C ASP A 109 11.85 6.73 18.38
N HIS A 110 12.21 7.64 17.48
CA HIS A 110 11.27 8.54 16.81
C HIS A 110 10.92 8.11 15.37
N GLU A 111 11.47 7.00 14.91
CA GLU A 111 11.25 6.44 13.57
C GLU A 111 11.42 7.45 12.41
N GLN A 112 12.40 8.35 12.51
CA GLN A 112 12.58 9.43 11.54
C GLN A 112 14.06 9.66 11.14
N PRO A 113 14.32 10.10 9.90
CA PRO A 113 15.65 10.49 9.47
C PRO A 113 16.07 11.81 10.13
N VAL A 114 17.34 11.90 10.51
CA VAL A 114 17.95 13.04 11.19
C VAL A 114 19.35 13.34 10.62
N CYS A 115 19.76 14.61 10.68
CA CYS A 115 21.14 14.99 10.36
C CYS A 115 22.04 14.84 11.60
N LEU A 116 23.34 15.05 11.41
CA LEU A 116 24.32 14.94 12.50
C LEU A 116 24.10 15.96 13.62
N ILE A 117 23.60 17.16 13.29
CA ILE A 117 23.30 18.20 14.28
C ILE A 117 22.07 17.82 15.11
N CYS A 118 21.02 17.28 14.49
CA CYS A 118 19.83 16.78 15.20
C CYS A 118 20.18 15.69 16.22
N ARG A 119 21.17 14.83 15.94
CA ARG A 119 21.61 13.76 16.84
C ARG A 119 22.05 14.30 18.19
N ASP A 120 22.78 15.41 18.18
CA ASP A 120 23.38 16.00 19.38
C ASP A 120 22.44 17.03 20.04
N SER A 121 21.25 17.23 19.47
CA SER A 121 20.22 18.09 20.06
C SER A 121 19.58 17.45 21.30
N VAL A 122 19.09 18.29 22.21
CA VAL A 122 18.36 17.86 23.41
C VAL A 122 17.17 16.94 23.06
N LYS A 123 16.53 17.17 21.89
CA LYS A 123 15.40 16.37 21.41
C LYS A 123 15.75 14.89 21.23
N HIS A 124 17.00 14.57 20.91
CA HIS A 124 17.44 13.19 20.71
C HIS A 124 18.50 12.72 21.73
N ALA A 125 18.57 13.38 22.88
CA ALA A 125 19.48 12.99 23.95
C ALA A 125 19.19 11.56 24.40
N GLY A 126 20.19 10.67 24.31
CA GLY A 126 20.08 9.27 24.73
C GLY A 126 19.39 8.33 23.73
N HIS A 127 19.05 8.81 22.52
CA HIS A 127 18.36 7.99 21.52
C HIS A 127 19.31 7.10 20.75
N ARG A 128 18.77 6.05 20.13
CA ARG A 128 19.53 5.14 19.27
C ARG A 128 19.43 5.54 17.82
N PHE A 129 20.53 5.36 17.10
CA PHE A 129 20.65 5.73 15.70
C PHE A 129 21.30 4.62 14.89
N ARG A 130 20.94 4.57 13.61
CA ARG A 130 21.61 3.78 12.57
C ARG A 130 21.74 4.61 11.30
N PRO A 131 22.67 4.30 10.38
CA PRO A 131 22.71 4.93 9.07
C PRO A 131 21.38 4.74 8.32
N VAL A 132 20.94 5.78 7.60
CA VAL A 132 19.73 5.69 6.75
C VAL A 132 19.88 4.61 5.67
N SER A 133 21.09 4.41 5.13
CA SER A 133 21.38 3.35 4.17
C SER A 133 21.10 1.96 4.74
N GLU A 134 21.47 1.72 5.99
CA GLU A 134 21.24 0.45 6.69
C GLU A 134 19.76 0.25 7.00
N ALA A 135 19.07 1.28 7.52
CA ALA A 135 17.63 1.24 7.76
C ALA A 135 16.84 0.93 6.48
N ARG A 136 17.20 1.59 5.36
CA ARG A 136 16.61 1.35 4.05
C ARG A 136 16.88 -0.08 3.56
N LEU A 137 18.10 -0.57 3.74
CA LEU A 137 18.48 -1.92 3.33
C LEU A 137 17.68 -2.97 4.13
N GLN A 138 17.61 -2.82 5.45
CA GLN A 138 16.86 -3.74 6.31
C GLN A 138 15.38 -3.75 5.95
N ASN A 139 14.75 -2.58 5.75
CA ASN A 139 13.35 -2.51 5.31
C ASN A 139 13.17 -3.21 3.96
N ARG A 140 14.03 -2.93 2.98
CA ARG A 140 13.99 -3.60 1.67
C ARG A 140 14.14 -5.12 1.79
N MET A 141 14.98 -5.61 2.69
CA MET A 141 15.13 -7.04 2.95
C MET A 141 13.87 -7.64 3.57
N GLN A 142 13.25 -6.97 4.54
CA GLN A 142 12.00 -7.45 5.17
C GLN A 142 10.86 -7.50 4.17
N PHE A 143 10.66 -6.44 3.37
CA PHE A 143 9.69 -6.46 2.28
C PHE A 143 9.96 -7.59 1.30
N ARG A 144 11.23 -7.80 0.89
CA ARG A 144 11.57 -8.90 -0.02
C ARG A 144 11.31 -10.29 0.58
N LYS A 145 11.46 -10.46 1.90
CA LYS A 145 11.10 -11.72 2.58
C LYS A 145 9.59 -11.91 2.57
N PHE A 146 8.83 -10.87 2.91
CA PHE A 146 7.37 -10.90 2.90
C PHE A 146 6.81 -11.19 1.50
N PHE A 147 7.25 -10.48 0.46
CA PHE A 147 6.80 -10.74 -0.91
C PHE A 147 7.14 -12.14 -1.40
N ARG A 148 8.26 -12.71 -0.97
CA ARG A 148 8.61 -14.09 -1.30
C ARG A 148 7.70 -15.09 -0.61
N PHE A 149 7.43 -14.88 0.68
CA PHE A 149 6.45 -15.68 1.41
C PHE A 149 5.09 -15.67 0.70
N LEU A 150 4.62 -14.48 0.28
CA LEU A 150 3.37 -14.36 -0.46
C LEU A 150 3.39 -15.11 -1.81
N ALA A 151 4.49 -15.03 -2.56
CA ALA A 151 4.62 -15.74 -3.83
C ALA A 151 4.63 -17.27 -3.64
N ASP A 152 5.40 -17.77 -2.66
CA ASP A 152 5.48 -19.20 -2.34
C ASP A 152 4.10 -19.72 -1.90
N GLU A 153 3.38 -18.92 -1.12
CA GLU A 153 2.04 -19.24 -0.64
C GLU A 153 0.97 -19.21 -1.73
N GLU A 154 1.03 -18.22 -2.63
CA GLU A 154 0.18 -18.14 -3.81
C GLU A 154 0.39 -19.36 -4.72
N GLU A 155 1.64 -19.73 -4.99
CA GLU A 155 1.99 -20.90 -5.80
C GLU A 155 1.49 -22.20 -5.14
N ALA A 156 1.69 -22.36 -3.83
CA ALA A 156 1.19 -23.51 -3.08
C ALA A 156 -0.34 -23.63 -3.15
N ARG A 157 -1.06 -22.51 -3.11
CA ARG A 157 -2.53 -22.51 -3.26
C ARG A 157 -2.97 -22.85 -4.67
N LEU A 158 -2.37 -22.22 -5.68
CA LEU A 158 -2.70 -22.50 -7.08
C LEU A 158 -2.49 -23.98 -7.42
N THR A 159 -1.40 -24.57 -6.93
CA THR A 159 -1.15 -26.01 -7.12
C THR A 159 -2.14 -26.89 -6.36
N ALA A 160 -2.54 -26.52 -5.14
CA ALA A 160 -3.56 -27.25 -4.38
C ALA A 160 -4.93 -27.23 -5.08
N VAL A 161 -5.38 -26.04 -5.53
CA VAL A 161 -6.65 -25.89 -6.27
C VAL A 161 -6.62 -26.69 -7.57
N ARG A 162 -5.52 -26.63 -8.34
CA ARG A 162 -5.36 -27.42 -9.57
C ARG A 162 -5.47 -28.92 -9.32
N LYS A 163 -4.76 -29.45 -8.32
CA LYS A 163 -4.82 -30.88 -7.95
C LYS A 163 -6.24 -31.30 -7.52
N GLU A 164 -6.93 -30.44 -6.77
CA GLU A 164 -8.31 -30.71 -6.36
C GLU A 164 -9.25 -30.75 -7.58
N ALA A 165 -9.12 -29.79 -8.49
CA ALA A 165 -9.88 -29.75 -9.73
C ALA A 165 -9.64 -31.01 -10.57
N GLU A 166 -8.38 -31.39 -10.79
CA GLU A 166 -8.00 -32.61 -11.53
C GLU A 166 -8.61 -33.87 -10.92
N LEU A 167 -8.53 -34.02 -9.60
CA LEU A 167 -9.11 -35.17 -8.89
C LEU A 167 -10.64 -35.23 -9.06
N LYS A 168 -11.33 -34.09 -8.94
CA LYS A 168 -12.80 -34.02 -9.07
C LYS A 168 -13.25 -34.26 -10.51
N ILE A 169 -12.56 -33.68 -11.49
CA ILE A 169 -12.80 -33.92 -12.92
C ILE A 169 -12.58 -35.40 -13.25
N GLY A 170 -11.49 -36.00 -12.76
CA GLY A 170 -11.20 -37.42 -12.97
C GLY A 170 -12.29 -38.34 -12.43
N LYS A 171 -12.77 -38.09 -11.21
CA LYS A 171 -13.91 -38.81 -10.63
C LYS A 171 -15.18 -38.67 -11.47
N MET A 172 -15.46 -37.47 -11.99
CA MET A 172 -16.63 -37.20 -12.82
C MET A 172 -16.55 -37.95 -14.17
N VAL A 173 -15.37 -38.00 -14.79
CA VAL A 173 -15.14 -38.78 -16.02
C VAL A 173 -15.41 -40.27 -15.78
N GLU A 174 -14.95 -40.82 -14.66
CA GLU A 174 -15.18 -42.23 -14.33
C GLU A 174 -16.65 -42.54 -14.01
N LEU A 175 -17.32 -41.62 -13.32
CA LEU A 175 -18.77 -41.68 -13.11
C LEU A 175 -19.52 -41.65 -14.46
N MET A 176 -19.12 -40.76 -15.38
CA MET A 176 -19.72 -40.66 -16.70
C MET A 176 -19.53 -41.94 -17.53
N LYS A 177 -18.35 -42.59 -17.45
CA LYS A 177 -18.13 -43.89 -18.10
C LYS A 177 -19.05 -44.97 -17.52
N THR A 178 -19.21 -45.00 -16.20
CA THR A 178 -20.09 -45.96 -15.51
C THR A 178 -21.54 -45.77 -15.93
N VAL A 179 -22.02 -44.52 -15.90
CA VAL A 179 -23.38 -44.17 -16.36
C VAL A 179 -23.57 -44.53 -17.82
N LYS A 180 -22.60 -44.24 -18.70
CA LYS A 180 -22.65 -44.64 -20.12
C LYS A 180 -22.76 -46.14 -20.29
N LYS A 181 -21.98 -46.93 -19.55
CA LYS A 181 -22.02 -48.40 -19.60
C LYS A 181 -23.39 -48.92 -19.15
N ASN A 182 -23.94 -48.36 -18.07
CA ASN A 182 -25.26 -48.74 -17.56
C ASN A 182 -26.36 -48.41 -18.58
N ILE A 183 -26.33 -47.24 -19.21
CA ILE A 183 -27.28 -46.86 -20.28
C ILE A 183 -27.18 -47.86 -21.44
N SER A 184 -25.97 -48.16 -21.93
CA SER A 184 -25.81 -49.13 -23.03
C SER A 184 -26.33 -50.52 -22.68
N GLY A 185 -26.09 -50.99 -21.45
CA GLY A 185 -26.61 -52.28 -20.97
C GLY A 185 -28.14 -52.29 -20.90
N LEU A 186 -28.74 -51.21 -20.38
CA LEU A 186 -30.19 -51.08 -20.30
C LEU A 186 -30.83 -51.01 -21.70
N SER A 187 -30.23 -50.26 -22.62
CA SER A 187 -30.70 -50.18 -24.02
C SER A 187 -30.65 -51.54 -24.73
N GLU A 188 -29.62 -52.35 -24.48
CA GLU A 188 -29.54 -53.70 -25.04
C GLU A 188 -30.64 -54.61 -24.51
N THR A 189 -30.94 -54.54 -23.21
CA THR A 189 -32.02 -55.32 -22.60
C THR A 189 -33.38 -54.94 -23.15
N ILE A 190 -33.68 -53.63 -23.25
CA ILE A 190 -34.93 -53.13 -23.84
C ILE A 190 -35.12 -53.73 -25.23
N ARG A 191 -34.09 -53.65 -26.08
CA ARG A 191 -34.13 -54.23 -27.43
C ARG A 191 -34.40 -55.74 -27.41
N THR A 192 -33.70 -56.51 -26.57
CA THR A 192 -33.93 -57.97 -26.49
C THR A 192 -35.35 -58.32 -26.03
N THR A 193 -35.91 -57.54 -25.11
CA THR A 193 -37.29 -57.76 -24.65
C THR A 193 -38.31 -57.34 -25.70
N GLU A 194 -38.07 -56.27 -26.45
CA GLU A 194 -38.92 -55.88 -27.57
C GLU A 194 -38.93 -56.96 -28.67
N ASP A 195 -37.76 -57.52 -29.01
CA ASP A 195 -37.65 -58.61 -29.98
C ASP A 195 -38.38 -59.88 -29.51
N GLU A 196 -38.23 -60.26 -28.24
CA GLU A 196 -38.92 -61.41 -27.65
C GLU A 196 -40.45 -61.20 -27.61
N LEU A 197 -40.91 -59.97 -27.33
CA LEU A 197 -42.34 -59.62 -27.34
C LEU A 197 -42.96 -59.65 -28.74
N ASN A 198 -42.17 -59.45 -29.79
CA ASN A 198 -42.62 -59.49 -31.19
C ASN A 198 -42.50 -60.89 -31.82
N ALA A 199 -42.02 -61.90 -31.09
CA ALA A 199 -41.90 -63.28 -31.57
C ALA A 199 -43.25 -64.03 -31.54
N GLU A 200 -43.40 -65.11 -32.33
CA GLU A 200 -44.61 -65.95 -32.37
C GLU A 200 -45.01 -66.46 -30.97
N ASP A 201 -46.32 -66.50 -30.67
CA ASP A 201 -46.92 -66.72 -29.34
C ASP A 201 -46.33 -67.90 -28.53
N LEU A 202 -45.97 -69.00 -29.19
CA LEU A 202 -45.43 -70.20 -28.52
C LEU A 202 -43.98 -70.03 -28.03
N SER A 203 -43.20 -69.19 -28.70
CA SER A 203 -41.79 -68.89 -28.39
C SER A 203 -41.68 -68.00 -27.15
N LEU A 204 -42.57 -67.01 -27.08
CA LEU A 204 -42.65 -66.02 -26.01
C LEU A 204 -43.00 -66.70 -24.68
N LEU A 205 -44.02 -67.58 -24.68
CA LEU A 205 -44.40 -68.38 -23.50
C LEU A 205 -43.28 -69.28 -22.98
N ARG A 206 -42.45 -69.84 -23.88
CA ARG A 206 -41.32 -70.71 -23.49
C ARG A 206 -40.22 -69.93 -22.77
N ASN A 207 -40.01 -68.67 -23.15
CA ASN A 207 -38.88 -67.86 -22.68
C ASN A 207 -39.28 -66.76 -21.67
N PHE A 208 -40.58 -66.53 -21.44
CA PHE A 208 -41.12 -65.47 -20.58
C PHE A 208 -40.50 -65.44 -19.17
N LYS A 209 -40.29 -66.61 -18.56
CA LYS A 209 -39.68 -66.72 -17.23
C LYS A 209 -38.22 -66.27 -17.23
N ALA A 210 -37.46 -66.64 -18.25
CA ALA A 210 -36.06 -66.23 -18.38
C ALA A 210 -35.95 -64.72 -18.68
N ALA A 211 -36.84 -64.19 -19.53
CA ALA A 211 -36.93 -62.77 -19.85
C ALA A 211 -37.21 -61.92 -18.60
N THR A 212 -38.22 -62.31 -17.81
CA THR A 212 -38.61 -61.62 -16.57
C THR A 212 -37.53 -61.66 -15.50
N GLU A 213 -36.85 -62.80 -15.30
CA GLU A 213 -35.70 -62.90 -14.37
C GLU A 213 -34.52 -62.00 -14.81
N LYS A 214 -34.30 -61.86 -16.12
CA LYS A 214 -33.24 -60.99 -16.68
C LYS A 214 -33.55 -59.51 -16.46
N ILE A 215 -34.80 -59.10 -16.66
CA ILE A 215 -35.31 -57.75 -16.39
C ILE A 215 -35.20 -57.44 -14.89
N GLN A 216 -35.62 -58.36 -14.03
CA GLN A 216 -35.67 -58.18 -12.59
C GLN A 216 -34.26 -58.07 -11.96
N ASN A 217 -33.27 -58.80 -12.50
CA ASN A 217 -31.88 -58.69 -12.07
C ASN A 217 -31.21 -57.40 -12.54
N GLN A 218 -31.58 -56.85 -13.70
CA GLN A 218 -31.03 -55.59 -14.18
C GLN A 218 -31.71 -54.33 -13.64
N LEU A 219 -33.00 -54.38 -13.29
CA LEU A 219 -33.71 -53.25 -12.67
C LEU A 219 -33.21 -52.92 -11.24
N ARG A 220 -32.33 -53.76 -10.67
CA ARG A 220 -31.52 -53.42 -9.49
C ARG A 220 -30.36 -52.48 -9.86
N LEU A 221 -30.68 -51.40 -10.56
CA LEU A 221 -29.73 -50.33 -10.87
C LEU A 221 -29.53 -49.50 -9.61
N ASP A 222 -28.50 -49.83 -8.83
CA ASP A 222 -27.94 -48.85 -7.90
C ASP A 222 -27.33 -47.72 -8.75
N LEU A 223 -28.01 -46.58 -8.80
CA LEU A 223 -27.41 -45.39 -9.40
C LEU A 223 -26.12 -45.11 -8.60
N PRO A 224 -24.95 -44.98 -9.24
CA PRO A 224 -23.75 -44.63 -8.51
C PRO A 224 -23.99 -43.29 -7.80
N ASP A 225 -23.80 -43.28 -6.48
CA ASP A 225 -23.97 -42.07 -5.66
C ASP A 225 -23.15 -40.92 -6.26
N PHE A 226 -23.78 -39.75 -6.34
CA PHE A 226 -23.04 -38.55 -6.70
C PHE A 226 -21.95 -38.31 -5.65
N PRO A 227 -20.67 -38.15 -6.04
CA PRO A 227 -19.61 -37.85 -5.09
C PRO A 227 -19.95 -36.55 -4.34
N SER A 228 -20.11 -36.63 -3.02
CA SER A 228 -20.26 -35.43 -2.18
C SER A 228 -19.05 -34.51 -2.38
N GLY A 229 -19.29 -33.20 -2.53
CA GLY A 229 -18.24 -32.19 -2.75
C GLY A 229 -17.83 -31.97 -4.21
N VAL A 230 -18.80 -31.92 -5.14
CA VAL A 230 -18.59 -31.71 -6.59
C VAL A 230 -17.88 -30.39 -6.92
N LEU A 231 -18.11 -29.35 -6.14
CA LEU A 231 -17.54 -28.01 -6.34
C LEU A 231 -16.21 -27.86 -5.59
N LEU A 232 -15.32 -27.01 -6.09
CA LEU A 232 -14.08 -26.65 -5.39
C LEU A 232 -14.39 -26.09 -3.99
N ASP A 233 -13.60 -26.50 -3.00
CA ASP A 233 -13.73 -25.99 -1.63
C ASP A 233 -13.09 -24.60 -1.51
N GLU A 234 -13.84 -23.57 -1.89
CA GLU A 234 -13.37 -22.17 -1.86
C GLU A 234 -12.96 -21.73 -0.45
N ALA A 235 -13.70 -22.16 0.58
CA ALA A 235 -13.42 -21.79 1.97
C ALA A 235 -12.04 -22.28 2.44
N LYS A 236 -11.64 -23.47 1.99
CA LYS A 236 -10.31 -24.05 2.26
C LYS A 236 -9.17 -23.26 1.61
N HIS A 237 -9.39 -22.61 0.46
CA HIS A 237 -8.34 -21.95 -0.31
C HIS A 237 -8.26 -20.43 -0.08
N CYS A 238 -9.28 -19.80 0.49
CA CYS A 238 -9.37 -18.35 0.67
C CYS A 238 -8.91 -17.81 2.05
N PHE A 239 -8.70 -18.69 3.04
CA PHE A 239 -8.58 -18.28 4.45
C PHE A 239 -7.47 -17.25 4.74
N LEU A 240 -6.35 -17.33 4.02
CA LEU A 240 -5.20 -16.46 4.31
C LEU A 240 -5.17 -15.18 3.47
N VAL A 241 -5.82 -15.18 2.30
CA VAL A 241 -6.05 -13.94 1.53
C VAL A 241 -6.87 -12.95 2.36
N ILE A 242 -7.86 -13.47 3.09
CA ILE A 242 -8.66 -12.70 4.04
C ILE A 242 -7.80 -12.19 5.20
N CYS A 243 -6.90 -13.02 5.75
CA CYS A 243 -6.03 -12.61 6.86
C CYS A 243 -5.02 -11.51 6.48
N ILE A 244 -4.51 -11.50 5.25
CA ILE A 244 -3.54 -10.49 4.79
C ILE A 244 -4.22 -9.15 4.47
N LEU A 245 -5.46 -9.15 3.96
CA LEU A 245 -6.22 -7.92 3.67
C LEU A 245 -6.75 -7.20 4.92
N LEU A 246 -6.71 -7.86 6.08
CA LEU A 246 -7.19 -7.34 7.36
C LEU A 246 -6.07 -6.76 8.26
N LEU A 247 -4.82 -6.76 7.80
CA LEU A 247 -3.64 -6.15 8.45
C LEU A 247 -3.28 -4.82 7.79
#